data_AF-A0A942R3D0-F1
#
_entry.id   AF-A0A942R3D0-F1
#
_cell.length_a   1.000
_cell.length_b   1.000
_cell.length_c   1.000
_cell.angle_alpha   90.00
_cell.angle_beta   90.00
_cell.angle_gamma   90.00
#
_symmetry.space_group_name_H-M   'P 1'
#
loop_
_entity.id
_entity.type
_entity.pdbx_description
1 polymer ?
#
loop_
_entity_poly.entity_id
_entity_poly.type
_entity_poly.pdbx_seq_one_letter_code
_entity_poly.pdbx_strand_id
1 'polypeptide(L)'
;MRYILLIILTSVVYGVIIISDNPADQRQSTVAFLDNQYLVAWADARSYQTYQATVIYGSRVSSSGTVINPNGAVINAGNPDRLMPKVCAGSSGWLVTWHEGS
;
A
#
# COMPACT_ATOMS: atom_id res chain seq x y z
N MET A 1 9.71 13.89 -2.71
CA MET A 1 9.01 12.68 -3.20
C MET A 1 9.27 11.57 -2.20
N ARG A 2 8.23 10.90 -1.72
CA ARG A 2 8.32 9.79 -0.74
C ARG A 2 7.85 8.52 -1.44
N TYR A 3 8.69 7.48 -1.43
CA TYR A 3 8.38 6.17 -2.01
C TYR A 3 7.91 5.21 -0.93
N ILE A 4 7.06 4.25 -1.29
CA ILE A 4 6.75 3.12 -0.42
C ILE A 4 7.72 1.99 -0.71
N LEU A 5 8.47 1.65 0.33
CA LEU A 5 9.51 0.65 0.30
C LEU A 5 9.06 -0.55 1.15
N LEU A 6 9.20 -1.75 0.59
CA LEU A 6 9.10 -3.00 1.33
C LEU A 6 10.48 -3.66 1.36
N ILE A 7 10.98 -3.96 2.55
CA ILE A 7 12.24 -4.70 2.74
C ILE A 7 11.86 -6.12 3.16
N ILE A 8 12.20 -7.12 2.34
CA ILE A 8 12.01 -8.54 2.66
C ILE A 8 13.34 -9.08 3.21
N LEU A 9 13.38 -9.42 4.51
CA LEU A 9 14.58 -9.93 5.20
C LEU A 9 14.72 -11.46 5.11
N THR A 10 14.48 -12.04 3.93
CA THR A 10 14.82 -13.45 3.67
C THR A 10 15.97 -13.50 2.68
N SER A 11 16.85 -14.47 2.83
CA SER A 11 18.25 -14.54 2.39
C SER A 11 18.55 -14.44 0.87
N VAL A 12 17.66 -13.94 0.00
CA VAL A 12 17.91 -13.88 -1.46
C VAL A 12 17.40 -12.61 -2.16
N VAL A 13 17.09 -11.50 -1.47
CA VAL A 13 16.77 -10.23 -2.19
C VAL A 13 17.54 -9.04 -1.61
N TYR A 14 18.68 -8.71 -2.20
CA TYR A 14 19.43 -7.46 -1.94
C TYR A 14 18.97 -6.29 -2.83
N GLY A 15 17.70 -6.30 -3.25
CA GLY A 15 17.14 -5.32 -4.18
C GLY A 15 16.05 -4.48 -3.52
N VAL A 16 16.01 -3.19 -3.83
CA VAL A 16 14.87 -2.32 -3.52
C VAL A 16 13.69 -2.76 -4.38
N ILE A 17 12.56 -3.10 -3.76
CA ILE A 17 11.31 -3.38 -4.46
C ILE A 17 10.48 -2.10 -4.48
N ILE A 18 10.31 -1.52 -5.66
CA ILE A 18 9.43 -0.37 -5.87
C ILE A 18 8.02 -0.86 -6.13
N ILE A 19 7.11 -0.58 -5.20
CA ILE A 19 5.69 -0.91 -5.34
C ILE A 19 4.96 0.18 -6.11
N SER A 20 5.28 1.44 -5.85
CA SER A 20 4.77 2.58 -6.59
C SER A 20 5.83 3.67 -6.75
N ASP A 21 5.96 4.16 -7.99
CA ASP A 21 6.86 5.24 -8.40
C ASP A 21 6.10 6.55 -8.70
N ASN A 22 4.82 6.63 -8.34
CA ASN A 22 4.02 7.82 -8.57
C ASN A 22 4.61 9.04 -7.84
N PRO A 23 4.70 10.21 -8.49
CA PRO A 23 5.33 11.40 -7.92
C PRO A 23 4.53 12.05 -6.78
N ALA A 24 3.24 11.71 -6.63
CA ALA A 24 2.41 12.23 -5.56
C ALA A 24 2.90 11.77 -4.18
N ASP A 25 2.42 12.42 -3.13
CA ASP A 25 2.81 12.03 -1.78
C ASP A 25 2.16 10.71 -1.39
N GLN A 26 3.00 9.77 -0.96
CA GLN A 26 2.62 8.43 -0.54
C GLN A 26 2.95 8.30 0.95
N ARG A 27 1.98 7.84 1.74
CA ARG A 27 2.04 7.91 3.21
C ARG A 27 1.44 6.67 3.85
N GLN A 28 1.83 6.45 5.11
CA GLN A 28 1.18 5.52 6.03
C GLN A 28 1.00 4.11 5.44
N SER A 29 2.07 3.56 4.87
CA SER A 29 2.06 2.20 4.34
C SER A 29 1.88 1.18 5.46
N THR A 30 1.20 0.09 5.13
CA THR A 30 0.95 -1.07 5.99
C THR A 30 1.01 -2.34 5.16
N VAL A 31 1.35 -3.47 5.77
CA VAL A 31 1.54 -4.75 5.09
C VAL A 31 1.02 -5.90 5.93
N ALA A 32 0.45 -6.91 5.27
CA ALA A 32 0.19 -8.23 5.86
C ALA A 32 0.50 -9.34 4.86
N PHE A 33 0.91 -10.51 5.36
CA PHE A 33 1.24 -11.68 4.55
C PHE A 33 0.16 -12.75 4.68
N LEU A 34 -0.26 -13.33 3.56
CA LEU A 34 -1.17 -14.47 3.47
C LEU A 34 -0.87 -15.25 2.20
N ASP A 35 -0.87 -16.58 2.26
CA ASP A 35 -0.79 -17.48 1.11
C ASP A 35 0.32 -17.12 0.09
N ASN A 36 1.55 -16.97 0.58
CA ASN A 36 2.72 -16.67 -0.24
C ASN A 36 2.68 -15.29 -0.94
N GLN A 37 1.85 -14.37 -0.45
CA GLN A 37 1.70 -13.01 -0.95
C GLN A 37 1.63 -12.00 0.20
N TYR A 38 2.19 -10.83 -0.03
CA TYR A 38 1.98 -9.64 0.79
C TYR A 38 0.87 -8.80 0.15
N LEU A 39 -0.02 -8.24 0.97
CA LEU A 39 -0.82 -7.07 0.59
C LEU A 39 -0.17 -5.85 1.24
N VAL A 40 0.29 -4.92 0.41
CA VAL A 40 0.76 -3.61 0.87
C VAL A 40 -0.32 -2.58 0.53
N ALA A 41 -0.79 -1.84 1.53
CA ALA A 41 -1.75 -0.75 1.36
C ALA A 41 -1.15 0.57 1.86
N TRP A 42 -1.58 1.68 1.28
CA TRP A 42 -1.07 3.01 1.60
C TRP A 42 -2.05 4.12 1.24
N ALA A 43 -1.84 5.29 1.85
CA ALA A 43 -2.53 6.51 1.48
C ALA A 43 -1.75 7.25 0.39
N ASP A 44 -2.45 7.69 -0.65
CA ASP A 44 -1.85 8.31 -1.82
C ASP A 44 -2.60 9.57 -2.24
N ALA A 45 -1.86 10.66 -2.47
CA ALA A 45 -2.42 11.94 -2.90
C ALA A 45 -2.57 12.06 -4.42
N ARG A 46 -2.26 11.04 -5.24
CA ARG A 46 -2.28 11.18 -6.72
C ARG A 46 -3.65 11.53 -7.29
N SER A 47 -4.72 11.14 -6.60
CA SER A 47 -6.10 11.37 -7.03
C SER A 47 -6.59 12.78 -6.69
N TYR A 48 -5.90 13.49 -5.80
CA TYR A 48 -6.30 14.81 -5.33
C TYR A 48 -5.10 15.74 -5.26
N GLN A 49 -5.15 16.87 -5.96
CA GLN A 49 -4.06 17.85 -6.01
C GLN A 49 -3.91 18.68 -4.71
N THR A 50 -4.42 18.18 -3.58
CA THR A 50 -4.31 18.81 -2.25
C THR A 50 -3.68 17.85 -1.24
N TYR A 51 -2.76 18.36 -0.42
CA TYR A 51 -2.01 17.57 0.56
C TYR A 51 -2.86 16.94 1.67
N GLN A 52 -4.09 17.40 1.84
CA GLN A 52 -5.00 16.95 2.90
C GLN A 52 -5.86 15.77 2.47
N ALA A 53 -5.93 15.48 1.17
CA ALA A 53 -6.85 14.51 0.61
C ALA A 53 -6.08 13.35 -0.02
N THR A 54 -6.37 12.13 0.42
CA THR A 54 -5.70 10.91 -0.05
C THR A 54 -6.71 9.79 -0.28
N VAL A 55 -6.40 8.93 -1.24
CA VAL A 55 -7.11 7.67 -1.53
C VAL A 55 -6.29 6.52 -0.99
N ILE A 56 -6.93 5.41 -0.60
CA ILE A 56 -6.20 4.20 -0.24
C ILE A 56 -5.92 3.39 -1.50
N TYR A 57 -4.65 3.15 -1.75
CA TYR A 57 -4.17 2.23 -2.78
C TYR A 57 -3.60 0.98 -2.13
N GLY A 58 -3.55 -0.11 -2.90
CA GLY A 58 -2.80 -1.29 -2.51
C GLY A 58 -2.31 -2.12 -3.67
N SER A 59 -1.24 -2.88 -3.42
CA SER A 59 -0.69 -3.86 -4.35
C SER A 59 -0.41 -5.15 -3.64
N ARG A 60 -0.62 -6.25 -4.36
CA ARG A 60 -0.08 -7.54 -3.96
C ARG A 60 1.39 -7.63 -4.38
N VAL A 61 2.19 -8.28 -3.57
CA VAL A 61 3.61 -8.60 -3.85
C VAL A 61 3.79 -10.08 -3.57
N SER A 62 4.37 -10.84 -4.48
CA SER A 62 4.70 -12.24 -4.21
C SER A 62 5.73 -12.35 -3.08
N SER A 63 5.84 -13.52 -2.45
CA SER A 63 6.90 -13.79 -1.47
C SER A 63 8.32 -13.65 -2.06
N SER A 64 8.46 -13.82 -3.37
CA SER A 64 9.70 -13.59 -4.12
C SER A 64 9.98 -12.12 -4.43
N GLY A 65 9.10 -11.20 -4.03
CA GLY A 65 9.27 -9.77 -4.22
C GLY A 65 8.74 -9.23 -5.56
N THR A 66 8.04 -10.03 -6.36
CA THR A 66 7.42 -9.58 -7.60
C THR A 66 6.18 -8.75 -7.29
N VAL A 67 6.17 -7.49 -7.70
CA VAL A 67 5.00 -6.60 -7.55
C VAL A 67 3.96 -6.97 -8.61
N ILE A 68 2.78 -7.40 -8.17
CA ILE A 68 1.72 -7.89 -9.06
C ILE A 68 0.99 -6.73 -9.73
N ASN A 69 0.72 -5.66 -8.96
CA ASN A 69 0.03 -4.47 -9.44
C ASN A 69 0.89 -3.22 -9.18
N PRO A 70 1.91 -2.94 -10.01
CA PRO A 70 2.70 -1.72 -9.90
C PRO A 70 1.79 -0.48 -9.84
N ASN A 71 2.15 0.49 -9.01
CA ASN A 71 1.34 1.68 -8.72
C ASN A 71 0.00 1.44 -8.00
N GLY A 72 -0.35 0.18 -7.71
CA GLY A 72 -1.49 -0.20 -6.91
C GLY A 72 -2.84 -0.03 -7.60
N ALA A 73 -3.84 -0.70 -7.04
CA ALA A 73 -5.24 -0.49 -7.33
C ALA A 73 -5.89 0.32 -6.20
N VAL A 74 -6.92 1.09 -6.53
CA VAL A 74 -7.71 1.81 -5.52
C VAL A 74 -8.49 0.80 -4.67
N ILE A 75 -8.31 0.87 -3.35
CA ILE A 75 -9.07 0.08 -2.37
C ILE A 75 -10.28 0.88 -1.89
N ASN A 76 -10.12 2.19 -1.67
CA ASN A 76 -11.19 3.09 -1.27
C ASN A 76 -10.99 4.47 -1.94
N ALA A 77 -11.99 4.90 -2.71
CA ALA A 77 -12.09 6.21 -3.36
C ALA A 77 -13.11 7.15 -2.68
N GLY A 78 -13.43 6.89 -1.42
CA GLY A 78 -14.43 7.58 -0.60
C GLY A 78 -13.98 8.96 -0.16
N ASN A 79 -14.50 9.44 0.98
CA ASN A 79 -14.23 10.79 1.46
C ASN A 79 -12.72 10.98 1.69
N PRO A 80 -12.06 11.89 0.94
CA PRO A 80 -10.62 11.93 0.94
C PRO A 80 -10.14 12.80 2.09
N ASP A 81 -10.05 12.20 3.27
CA ASP A 81 -9.46 12.82 4.45
C ASP A 81 -8.39 11.92 5.04
N ARG A 82 -7.14 12.42 5.06
CA ARG A 82 -5.91 11.81 5.61
C ARG A 82 -6.07 10.37 6.14
N LEU A 83 -6.27 9.46 5.19
CA LEU A 83 -6.68 8.09 5.50
C LEU A 83 -5.50 7.31 6.07
N MET A 84 -5.71 6.61 7.18
CA MET A 84 -4.67 5.81 7.83
C MET A 84 -4.96 4.31 7.66
N PRO A 85 -4.49 3.67 6.57
CA PRO A 85 -4.82 2.27 6.34
C PRO A 85 -4.14 1.35 7.35
N LYS A 86 -4.83 0.27 7.69
CA LYS A 86 -4.33 -0.90 8.42
C LYS A 86 -4.77 -2.16 7.67
N VAL A 87 -3.87 -3.12 7.55
CA VAL A 87 -4.15 -4.40 6.89
C VAL A 87 -3.92 -5.54 7.88
N CYS A 88 -4.83 -6.50 7.93
CA CYS A 88 -4.60 -7.80 8.56
C CYS A 88 -4.95 -8.94 7.60
N ALA A 89 -4.28 -10.09 7.77
CA ALA A 89 -4.63 -11.32 7.07
C ALA A 89 -5.68 -12.10 7.88
N GLY A 90 -6.73 -12.54 7.20
CA GLY A 90 -7.69 -13.53 7.70
C GLY A 90 -7.37 -14.92 7.15
N SER A 91 -8.35 -15.82 7.20
CA SER A 91 -8.19 -17.23 6.75
C SER A 91 -8.20 -17.42 5.23
N SER A 92 -8.70 -16.45 4.47
CA SER A 92 -8.85 -16.57 3.01
C SER A 92 -8.75 -15.23 2.28
N GLY A 93 -8.24 -14.19 2.94
CA GLY A 93 -8.11 -12.87 2.38
C GLY A 93 -7.56 -11.86 3.38
N TRP A 94 -7.52 -10.60 2.96
CA TRP A 94 -7.09 -9.50 3.81
C TRP A 94 -8.27 -8.62 4.17
N LEU A 95 -8.27 -8.11 5.40
CA LEU A 95 -9.13 -7.02 5.81
C LEU A 95 -8.30 -5.74 5.78
N VAL A 96 -8.84 -4.70 5.13
CA VAL A 96 -8.24 -3.36 5.11
C VAL A 96 -9.20 -2.41 5.79
N THR A 97 -8.74 -1.76 6.86
CA THR A 97 -9.50 -0.75 7.59
C THR A 97 -8.78 0.59 7.48
N TRP A 98 -9.50 1.69 7.65
CA TRP A 98 -8.90 3.01 7.69
C TRP A 98 -9.62 3.89 8.70
N HIS A 99 -8.89 4.89 9.18
CA HIS A 99 -9.49 6.00 9.89
C HIS A 99 -9.89 7.06 8.86
N GLU A 100 -11.16 7.47 8.88
CA GLU A 100 -11.61 8.69 8.22
C GLU A 100 -11.50 9.80 9.25
N GLY A 101 -10.94 10.96 8.87
CA GLY A 101 -10.97 12.11 9.76
C GLY A 101 -12.41 12.64 9.91
N SER A 102 -12.65 13.29 11.05
CA SER A 102 -13.94 13.88 11.42
C SER A 102 -14.10 15.29 10.85
#